data_AF-A0A450TME9-F1
#
_entry.id   AF-A0A450TME9-F1
#
_cell.length_a   1.000
_cell.length_b   1.000
_cell.length_c   1.000
_cell.angle_alpha   90.00
_cell.angle_beta   90.00
_cell.angle_gamma   90.00
#
_symmetry.space_group_name_H-M   'P 1'
#
loop_
_entity.id
_entity.type
_entity.pdbx_description
1 polymer ?
#
loop_
_entity_poly.entity_id
_entity_poly.type
_entity_poly.pdbx_seq_one_letter_code
_entity_poly.pdbx_strand_id
1 'polypeptide(L)'
;YVNYHRPCFFAEVKIDAKGKQRKRYPYKNMMTPYEKLRSLPGAENYLKPECSFQLLDTIAKGITDNQAAEQMNAAKSKLFQTITERTG
;
A
#
# COMPACT_ATOMS: atom_id res chain seq x y z
N TYR A 1 5.57 -3.20 -4.75
CA TYR A 1 5.87 -1.88 -4.15
C TYR A 1 4.65 -1.20 -3.52
N VAL A 2 3.72 -0.60 -4.29
CA VAL A 2 2.67 0.30 -3.74
C VAL A 2 1.87 -0.30 -2.57
N ASN A 3 1.41 -1.55 -2.69
CA ASN A 3 0.56 -2.15 -1.66
C ASN A 3 1.34 -2.65 -0.43
N TYR A 4 2.65 -2.83 -0.54
CA TYR A 4 3.48 -3.53 0.46
C TYR A 4 4.52 -2.63 1.14
N HIS A 5 4.86 -1.47 0.54
CA HIS A 5 5.93 -0.59 1.02
C HIS A 5 5.51 0.86 1.15
N ARG A 6 4.41 1.28 0.51
CA ARG A 6 3.97 2.67 0.56
C ARG A 6 3.09 2.91 1.79
N PRO A 7 3.57 3.65 2.82
CA PRO A 7 2.72 4.00 3.94
C PRO A 7 1.55 4.88 3.48
N CYS A 8 0.37 4.59 4.02
CA CYS A 8 -0.88 5.30 3.78
C CYS A 8 -1.49 5.73 5.10
N PHE A 9 -2.16 6.89 5.11
CA PHE A 9 -2.88 7.37 6.30
C PHE A 9 -4.31 6.81 6.32
N PHE A 10 -4.66 6.09 7.39
CA PHE A 10 -6.02 5.61 7.60
C PHE A 10 -6.78 6.49 8.61
N ALA A 11 -8.02 6.84 8.26
CA ALA A 11 -8.83 7.75 9.05
C ALA A 11 -9.35 7.12 10.35
N GLU A 12 -9.39 7.92 11.41
CA GLU A 12 -10.28 7.74 12.57
C GLU A 12 -11.50 8.63 12.38
N VAL A 13 -12.69 8.10 12.63
CA VAL A 13 -13.92 8.89 12.67
C VAL A 13 -14.15 9.35 14.11
N LYS A 14 -14.29 10.65 14.31
CA LYS A 14 -14.75 11.26 15.55
C LYS A 14 -16.09 11.93 15.33
N ILE A 15 -17.02 11.73 16.25
CA ILE A 15 -18.29 12.44 16.28
C ILE A 15 -18.09 13.72 17.07
N ASP A 16 -18.42 14.88 16.50
CA ASP A 16 -18.38 16.14 17.25
C ASP A 16 -19.62 16.32 18.14
N ALA A 17 -19.61 17.34 18.99
CA ALA A 17 -20.70 17.63 19.92
C ALA A 17 -22.06 17.91 19.23
N LYS A 18 -22.06 18.16 17.92
CA LYS A 18 -23.27 18.37 17.09
C LYS A 18 -23.68 17.12 16.31
N GLY A 19 -23.06 15.97 16.58
CA GLY A 19 -23.34 14.70 15.89
C GLY A 19 -22.68 14.58 14.50
N LYS A 20 -21.85 15.55 14.07
CA LYS A 20 -21.21 15.50 12.76
C LYS A 20 -19.97 14.61 12.80
N GLN A 21 -19.87 13.69 11.84
CA GLN A 21 -18.67 12.89 11.63
C GLN A 21 -17.52 13.74 11.09
N ARG A 22 -16.35 13.65 11.73
CA ARG A 22 -15.10 14.26 11.29
C ARG A 22 -14.03 13.19 11.18
N LYS A 23 -13.30 13.18 10.07
CA LYS A 23 -12.17 12.27 9.84
C LYS A 23 -10.88 12.91 10.33
N ARG A 24 -10.07 12.18 11.10
CA ARG A 24 -8.70 12.54 11.48
C ARG A 24 -7.74 11.48 10.96
N TYR A 25 -6.55 11.87 10.55
CA TYR A 25 -5.53 10.97 10.00
C TYR A 25 -4.29 10.98 10.89
N PRO A 26 -4.29 10.26 12.02
CA PRO A 26 -3.15 10.26 12.93
C PRO A 26 -2.00 9.38 12.42
N TYR A 27 -0.76 9.77 12.72
CA TYR A 27 0.44 9.00 12.35
C TYR A 27 0.45 7.57 12.88
N LYS A 28 -0.13 7.32 14.07
CA LYS A 28 -0.25 5.95 14.62
C LYS A 28 -1.10 5.00 13.76
N ASN A 29 -1.90 5.54 12.83
CA ASN A 29 -2.69 4.75 11.89
C ASN A 29 -2.05 4.71 10.49
N MET A 30 -0.79 5.12 10.38
CA MET A 30 -0.03 5.01 9.16
C MET A 30 0.40 3.55 8.99
N MET A 31 -0.05 2.94 7.90
CA MET A 31 0.21 1.53 7.59
C MET A 31 0.31 1.39 6.07
N THR A 32 0.97 0.36 5.57
CA THR A 32 0.83 -0.03 4.16
C THR A 32 -0.57 -0.58 3.90
N PRO A 33 -1.08 -0.53 2.65
CA PRO A 33 -2.37 -1.12 2.31
C PRO A 33 -2.49 -2.59 2.72
N TYR A 34 -1.41 -3.36 2.56
CA TYR A 34 -1.35 -4.76 2.97
C TYR A 34 -1.50 -4.94 4.50
N GLU A 35 -0.71 -4.20 5.29
CA GLU A 35 -0.82 -4.26 6.75
C GLU A 35 -2.21 -3.85 7.22
N LYS A 36 -2.83 -2.86 6.56
CA LYS A 36 -4.20 -2.47 6.88
C LYS A 36 -5.20 -3.57 6.59
N LEU A 37 -5.11 -4.23 5.42
CA LEU A 37 -5.96 -5.37 5.08
C LEU A 37 -5.84 -6.46 6.15
N ARG A 38 -4.60 -6.81 6.54
CA ARG A 38 -4.33 -7.81 7.57
C ARG A 38 -4.87 -7.42 8.95
N SER A 39 -4.98 -6.13 9.25
CA SER A 39 -5.51 -5.64 10.53
C SER A 39 -7.03 -5.76 10.67
N LEU A 40 -7.76 -6.09 9.58
CA LEU A 40 -9.22 -6.13 9.60
C LEU A 40 -9.73 -7.49 10.07
N PRO A 41 -10.80 -7.53 10.89
CA PRO A 41 -11.37 -8.79 11.35
C PRO A 41 -11.97 -9.58 10.16
N GLY A 42 -11.66 -10.87 10.09
CA GLY A 42 -12.18 -11.77 9.06
C GLY A 42 -11.67 -11.47 7.64
N ALA A 43 -10.56 -10.73 7.51
CA ALA A 43 -10.01 -10.38 6.22
C ALA A 43 -9.59 -11.59 5.38
N GLU A 44 -9.24 -12.73 6.01
CA GLU A 44 -8.91 -13.96 5.28
C GLU A 44 -10.06 -14.45 4.41
N ASN A 45 -11.32 -14.21 4.80
CA ASN A 45 -12.50 -14.67 4.08
C ASN A 45 -12.73 -13.93 2.76
N TYR A 46 -12.03 -12.81 2.55
CA TYR A 46 -12.13 -11.99 1.34
C TYR A 46 -10.91 -12.16 0.43
N LEU A 47 -9.97 -13.03 0.79
CA LEU A 47 -8.87 -13.42 -0.09
C LEU A 47 -9.40 -14.32 -1.20
N LYS A 48 -8.73 -14.27 -2.35
CA LYS A 48 -8.99 -15.24 -3.40
C LYS A 48 -8.62 -16.65 -2.92
N PRO A 49 -9.28 -17.72 -3.41
CA PRO A 49 -9.01 -19.09 -2.96
C PRO A 49 -7.54 -19.52 -3.08
N GLU A 50 -6.83 -19.00 -4.09
CA GLU A 50 -5.41 -19.26 -4.33
C GLU A 50 -4.45 -18.40 -3.47
N CYS A 51 -4.99 -17.53 -2.63
CA CYS A 51 -4.23 -16.53 -1.88
C CYS A 51 -4.36 -16.76 -0.36
N SER A 52 -3.28 -16.51 0.36
CA SER A 52 -3.24 -16.59 1.82
C SER A 52 -2.40 -15.45 2.39
N PHE A 53 -2.64 -15.08 3.65
CA PHE A 53 -1.79 -14.09 4.31
C PHE A 53 -0.34 -14.54 4.44
N GLN A 54 -0.09 -15.85 4.52
CA GLN A 54 1.26 -16.41 4.51
C GLN A 54 1.97 -16.11 3.18
N LEU A 55 1.29 -16.32 2.05
CA LEU A 55 1.83 -15.98 0.73
C LEU A 55 2.08 -14.47 0.59
N LEU A 56 1.11 -13.66 1.03
CA LEU A 56 1.23 -12.19 1.00
C LEU A 56 2.37 -11.69 1.91
N ASP A 57 2.59 -12.33 3.06
CA ASP A 57 3.72 -12.03 3.96
C ASP A 57 5.07 -12.31 3.29
N THR A 58 5.20 -13.43 2.56
CA THR A 58 6.40 -13.73 1.78
C THR A 58 6.66 -12.65 0.72
N ILE A 59 5.60 -12.19 0.04
CA ILE A 59 5.72 -11.10 -0.95
C ILE A 59 6.15 -9.78 -0.28
N ALA A 60 5.51 -9.43 0.84
CA ALA A 60 5.80 -8.19 1.57
C ALA A 60 7.24 -8.13 2.09
N LYS A 61 7.79 -9.28 2.52
CA LYS A 61 9.16 -9.39 3.05
C LYS A 61 10.21 -9.71 1.98
N GLY A 62 9.78 -10.06 0.77
CA GLY A 62 10.68 -10.52 -0.30
C GLY A 62 11.56 -9.43 -0.91
N ILE A 63 11.17 -8.16 -0.76
CA ILE A 63 11.95 -7.00 -1.21
C ILE A 63 12.01 -5.96 -0.09
N THR A 64 13.13 -5.26 0.04
CA THR A 64 13.26 -4.12 0.96
C THR A 64 12.71 -2.84 0.32
N ASP A 65 12.44 -1.82 1.13
CA ASP A 65 11.99 -0.51 0.65
C ASP A 65 12.98 0.11 -0.34
N ASN A 66 14.29 -0.01 -0.06
CA ASN A 66 15.36 0.49 -0.94
C ASN A 66 15.36 -0.22 -2.29
N GLN A 67 15.31 -1.56 -2.29
CA GLN A 67 15.25 -2.35 -3.53
C GLN A 67 14.01 -2.01 -4.34
N ALA A 68 12.87 -1.81 -3.68
CA ALA A 68 11.64 -1.49 -4.37
C ALA A 68 11.66 -0.06 -4.96
N ALA A 69 12.31 0.89 -4.29
CA ALA A 69 12.58 2.22 -4.82
C ALA A 69 13.52 2.18 -6.03
N GLU A 70 14.59 1.38 -5.97
CA GLU A 70 15.50 1.15 -7.10
C GLU A 70 14.78 0.56 -8.32
N GLN A 71 13.99 -0.50 -8.11
CA GLN A 71 13.17 -1.12 -9.17
C GLN A 71 12.20 -0.12 -9.82
N MET A 72 11.55 0.72 -9.00
CA MET A 72 10.65 1.76 -9.50
C MET A 72 11.39 2.79 -10.36
N ASN A 73 12.56 3.26 -9.90
CA ASN A 73 13.37 4.22 -10.65
C ASN A 73 13.91 3.62 -11.95
N ALA A 74 14.37 2.37 -11.94
CA ALA A 74 14.81 1.66 -13.14
C ALA A 74 13.69 1.51 -14.17
N ALA A 75 12.49 1.11 -13.73
CA ALA A 75 11.31 1.01 -14.58
C ALA A 75 10.91 2.37 -15.16
N LYS A 76 10.97 3.43 -14.35
CA LYS A 76 10.70 4.81 -14.76
C LYS A 76 11.68 5.27 -15.84
N SER A 77 12.98 5.07 -15.64
CA SER A 77 14.02 5.44 -16.63
C SER A 77 13.80 4.72 -17.97
N LYS A 78 13.54 3.41 -17.93
CA LYS A 78 13.25 2.62 -19.13
C LYS A 78 12.03 3.15 -19.90
N LEU A 79 10.95 3.48 -19.18
CA LEU A 79 9.74 4.05 -19.78
C LEU A 79 10.05 5.38 -20.50
N PHE A 80 10.80 6.28 -19.87
CA PHE A 80 11.14 7.57 -20.48
C PHE A 80 12.08 7.44 -21.67
N GLN A 81 13.00 6.47 -21.68
CA GLN A 81 13.81 6.17 -22.86
C GLN A 81 12.91 5.75 -24.03
N THR A 82 12.00 4.79 -23.82
CA THR A 82 11.08 4.33 -24.87
C THR A 82 10.15 5.43 -25.39
N ILE A 83 9.72 6.37 -24.54
CA ILE A 83 8.89 7.51 -24.98
C ILE A 83 9.73 8.48 -25.82
N THR A 84 10.93 8.84 -25.34
CA THR A 84 11.83 9.78 -26.04
C THR A 84 12.24 9.24 -27.41
N GLU A 85 12.57 7.96 -27.51
CA GLU A 85 12.91 7.27 -28.77
C GLU A 85 11.78 7.24 -29.80
N ARG A 86 10.51 7.30 -29.36
CA ARG A 86 9.34 7.31 -30.26
C ARG A 86 8.91 8.70 -30.71
N THR A 87 9.40 9.74 -30.04
CA THR A 87 8.97 11.14 -30.25
C THR A 87 10.07 11.98 -30.90
N GLY A 88 11.29 11.45 -31.01
CA GLY A 88 12.45 12.06 -31.66
C GLY A 88 12.65 11.61 -33.09
#